data_AF-A0A537NEV6-F1
#
_entry.id   AF-A0A537NEV6-F1
#
_cell.length_a   1.000
_cell.length_b   1.000
_cell.length_c   1.000
_cell.angle_alpha   90.00
_cell.angle_beta   90.00
_cell.angle_gamma   90.00
#
_symmetry.space_group_name_H-M   'P 1'
#
loop_
_entity.id
_entity.type
_entity.pdbx_description
1 polymer ?
#
loop_
_entity_poly.entity_id
_entity_poly.type
_entity_poly.pdbx_seq_one_letter_code
_entity_poly.pdbx_strand_id
1 'polypeptide(L)'
;MTTSVAEAGEVIVEGEHLGRIEGFRFVPDTTEGPDQKVADQKAVLSAALRALRENLPTRLQAFTNSPDGELVFDSQLRVCWGGGPVARLLPSGDVLAPKVEALPSDLLDGPAREDVRKRAAAWVETRIRLGLSELMDARATLEQLPPGARGIVFQLCEQLGVLPRPPIEQQMGELGEEDRKALAKLGVRVGVYSLYFPSMLKPVPIRLRAGLWMVARSRDSIPPLPIEGRTSMDLPPGAERDFYGAIGYLPLGNHAIRADMVERLAAMARQAVRESRETARRAQQDRERKPEAKAAPVPSAATPAPATTDEISEWAIVAAAFGESAPPPSAKASPRPR
;
A
#
# COMPACT_ATOMS: atom_id res chain seq x y z
N MET A 1 21.05 -20.39 45.26
CA MET A 1 20.47 -19.17 44.68
C MET A 1 19.11 -19.54 44.13
N THR A 2 18.04 -19.05 44.77
CA THR A 2 16.66 -19.25 44.30
C THR A 2 16.32 -18.12 43.34
N THR A 3 16.26 -18.46 42.06
CA THR A 3 15.92 -17.54 40.97
C THR A 3 14.59 -17.97 40.38
N SER A 4 13.62 -17.05 40.29
CA SER A 4 12.29 -17.33 39.74
C SER A 4 12.01 -16.36 38.61
N VAL A 5 11.56 -16.89 37.48
CA VAL A 5 10.97 -16.10 36.40
C VAL A 5 9.46 -16.17 36.58
N ALA A 6 8.82 -15.04 36.85
CA ALA A 6 7.36 -14.99 36.97
C ALA A 6 6.69 -15.08 35.59
N GLU A 7 5.43 -15.49 35.55
CA GLU A 7 4.64 -15.66 34.32
C GLU A 7 4.54 -14.35 33.51
N ALA A 8 4.67 -13.19 34.17
CA ALA A 8 4.71 -11.85 33.56
C ALA A 8 6.04 -11.50 32.86
N GLY A 9 7.04 -12.38 32.88
CA GLY A 9 8.37 -12.13 32.30
C GLY A 9 9.30 -11.33 33.20
N GLU A 10 8.97 -11.15 34.48
CA GLU A 10 9.85 -10.55 35.49
C GLU A 10 10.94 -11.55 35.90
N VAL A 11 12.16 -11.06 36.05
CA VAL A 11 13.34 -11.85 36.42
C VAL A 11 13.77 -11.43 37.82
N ILE A 12 13.57 -12.33 38.78
CA ILE A 12 13.89 -12.09 40.19
C ILE A 12 14.98 -13.09 40.63
N VAL A 13 16.03 -12.56 41.25
CA VAL A 13 17.16 -13.34 41.79
C VAL A 13 17.34 -12.97 43.25
N GLU A 14 17.25 -13.95 44.15
CA GLU A 14 17.44 -13.73 45.60
C GLU A 14 16.47 -12.70 46.24
N GLY A 15 15.31 -12.49 45.61
CA GLY A 15 14.30 -11.53 46.06
C GLY A 15 14.46 -10.12 45.47
N GLU A 16 15.51 -9.88 44.68
CA GLU A 16 15.77 -8.61 44.00
C GLU A 16 15.29 -8.67 42.55
N HIS A 17 14.58 -7.63 42.10
CA HIS A 17 14.06 -7.54 40.74
C HIS A 17 15.15 -7.01 39.81
N LEU A 18 15.62 -7.85 38.89
CA LEU A 18 16.75 -7.51 38.02
C LEU A 18 16.32 -6.92 36.67
N GLY A 19 15.04 -7.03 36.33
CA GLY A 19 14.48 -6.58 35.07
C GLY A 19 13.53 -7.61 34.47
N ARG A 20 13.29 -7.52 33.17
CA ARG A 20 12.27 -8.32 32.46
C ARG A 20 12.79 -8.95 31.18
N ILE A 21 12.18 -10.07 30.79
CA ILE A 21 12.38 -10.70 29.50
C ILE A 21 11.29 -10.29 28.51
N GLU A 22 11.71 -9.56 27.48
CA GLU A 22 10.87 -9.13 26.35
C GLU A 22 11.13 -10.08 25.17
N GLY A 23 10.15 -10.94 24.84
CA GLY A 23 10.37 -12.00 23.85
C GLY A 23 11.49 -12.94 24.28
N PHE A 24 12.65 -12.89 23.60
CA PHE A 24 13.86 -13.63 23.96
C PHE A 24 15.05 -12.72 24.35
N ARG A 25 14.78 -11.46 24.69
CA ARG A 25 15.81 -10.50 25.10
C ARG A 25 15.61 -10.12 26.57
N PHE A 26 16.69 -10.17 27.34
CA PHE A 26 16.69 -9.62 28.69
C PHE A 26 16.86 -8.10 28.65
N VAL A 27 16.00 -7.39 29.39
CA VAL A 27 16.04 -5.94 29.58
C VAL A 27 16.24 -5.68 31.07
N PRO A 28 17.44 -5.25 31.50
CA PRO A 28 17.70 -4.95 32.90
C PRO A 28 16.94 -3.70 33.33
N ASP A 29 16.45 -3.68 34.57
CA ASP A 29 15.88 -2.48 35.16
C ASP A 29 17.01 -1.51 35.52
N THR A 30 16.96 -0.28 35.00
CA THR A 30 17.99 0.74 35.23
C THR A 30 17.71 1.62 36.44
N THR A 31 16.93 1.16 37.43
CA THR A 31 16.42 2.00 38.53
C THR A 31 17.27 2.06 39.79
N GLU A 32 18.50 1.55 39.81
CA GLU A 32 19.33 1.55 41.02
C GLU A 32 20.51 2.53 40.92
N GLY A 33 20.66 3.34 41.99
CA GLY A 33 21.46 4.56 42.02
C GLY A 33 22.98 4.40 41.79
N PRO A 34 23.68 5.53 41.62
CA PRO A 34 25.07 5.60 41.12
C PRO A 34 26.16 4.96 42.01
N ASP A 35 25.81 4.34 43.15
CA ASP A 35 26.77 3.88 44.16
C ASP A 35 26.99 2.36 44.21
N GLN A 36 26.32 1.55 43.37
CA GLN A 36 26.58 0.10 43.32
C GLN A 36 27.82 -0.20 42.45
N LYS A 37 28.80 -0.91 43.02
CA LYS A 37 30.06 -1.26 42.33
C LYS A 37 29.77 -1.98 41.01
N VAL A 38 30.37 -1.49 39.92
CA VAL A 38 30.29 -2.07 38.56
C VAL A 38 30.60 -3.58 38.51
N ALA A 39 31.42 -4.09 39.43
CA ALA A 39 31.73 -5.51 39.55
C ALA A 39 30.53 -6.36 40.01
N ASP A 40 29.72 -5.83 40.94
CA ASP A 40 28.56 -6.54 41.49
C ASP A 40 27.44 -6.60 40.43
N GLN A 41 27.24 -5.52 39.66
CA GLN A 41 26.28 -5.49 38.54
C GLN A 41 26.58 -6.53 37.45
N LYS A 42 27.85 -6.75 37.11
CA LYS A 42 28.26 -7.80 36.15
C LYS A 42 27.96 -9.20 36.68
N ALA A 43 28.23 -9.45 37.96
CA ALA A 43 27.94 -10.73 38.59
C ALA A 43 26.43 -11.01 38.60
N VAL A 44 25.63 -10.03 39.00
CA VAL A 44 24.16 -10.08 39.02
C VAL A 44 23.58 -10.33 37.63
N LEU A 45 24.03 -9.59 36.61
CA LEU A 45 23.59 -9.79 35.22
C LEU A 45 23.96 -11.19 34.69
N SER A 46 25.15 -11.69 35.05
CA SER A 46 25.56 -13.05 34.68
C SER A 46 24.70 -14.14 35.34
N ALA A 47 24.29 -13.93 36.59
CA ALA A 47 23.39 -14.83 37.30
C ALA A 47 21.98 -14.81 36.69
N ALA A 48 21.47 -13.62 36.33
CA ALA A 48 20.19 -13.47 35.62
C ALA A 48 20.19 -14.22 34.28
N LEU A 49 21.21 -14.02 33.44
CA LEU A 49 21.34 -14.70 32.15
C LEU A 49 21.45 -16.23 32.31
N ARG A 50 22.12 -16.70 33.37
CA ARG A 50 22.22 -18.14 33.66
C ARG A 50 20.84 -18.72 34.01
N ALA A 51 20.10 -18.07 34.91
CA ALA A 51 18.74 -18.47 35.27
C ALA A 51 17.78 -18.43 34.06
N LEU A 52 17.91 -17.41 33.20
CA LEU A 52 17.13 -17.32 31.96
C LEU A 52 17.45 -18.44 30.97
N ARG A 53 18.72 -18.85 30.86
CA ARG A 53 19.12 -19.98 30.01
C ARG A 53 18.55 -21.31 30.51
N GLU A 54 18.46 -21.51 31.83
CA GLU A 54 17.83 -22.72 32.40
C GLU A 54 16.33 -22.79 32.08
N ASN A 55 15.64 -21.65 32.04
CA ASN A 55 14.21 -21.56 31.70
C ASN A 55 13.92 -21.40 30.20
N LEU A 56 14.96 -21.29 29.36
CA LEU A 56 14.81 -21.04 27.93
C LEU A 56 14.04 -22.14 27.19
N PRO A 57 14.26 -23.45 27.44
CA PRO A 57 13.52 -24.50 26.72
C PRO A 57 12.00 -24.39 26.93
N THR A 58 11.56 -24.13 28.16
CA THR A 58 10.14 -23.94 28.49
C THR A 58 9.56 -22.72 27.78
N ARG A 59 10.30 -21.60 27.76
CA ARG A 59 9.87 -20.38 27.07
C ARG A 59 9.84 -20.53 25.54
N LEU A 60 10.83 -21.22 24.97
CA LEU A 60 10.85 -21.55 23.55
C LEU A 60 9.65 -22.43 23.18
N GLN A 61 9.35 -23.45 23.98
CA GLN A 61 8.18 -24.31 23.79
C GLN A 61 6.86 -23.52 23.89
N ALA A 62 6.76 -22.56 24.81
CA ALA A 62 5.62 -21.66 24.92
C ALA A 62 5.46 -20.80 23.65
N PHE A 63 6.54 -20.23 23.13
CA PHE A 63 6.50 -19.47 21.87
C PHE A 63 6.12 -20.34 20.67
N THR A 64 6.74 -21.52 20.50
CA THR A 64 6.47 -22.39 19.34
C THR A 64 5.04 -22.90 19.33
N ASN A 65 4.43 -23.10 20.49
CA ASN A 65 3.05 -23.57 20.65
C ASN A 65 2.03 -22.44 20.90
N SER A 66 2.48 -21.19 20.97
CA SER A 66 1.59 -20.05 21.20
C SER A 66 0.54 -19.95 20.09
N PRO A 67 -0.72 -19.62 20.41
CA PRO A 67 -1.73 -19.34 19.41
C PRO A 67 -1.39 -18.09 18.59
N ASP A 68 -1.80 -18.05 17.33
CA ASP A 68 -1.51 -16.92 16.42
C ASP A 68 -2.01 -15.56 16.93
N GLY A 69 -3.00 -15.54 17.83
CA GLY A 69 -3.53 -14.33 18.44
C GLY A 69 -2.61 -13.66 19.47
N GLU A 70 -1.58 -14.37 19.96
CA GLU A 70 -0.58 -13.79 20.88
C GLU A 70 0.56 -13.08 20.15
N LEU A 71 0.73 -13.34 18.86
CA LEU A 71 1.73 -12.69 18.05
C LEU A 71 1.12 -11.45 17.38
N VAL A 72 1.88 -10.35 17.36
CA VAL A 72 1.47 -9.10 16.75
C VAL A 72 2.61 -8.49 15.95
N PHE A 73 2.28 -7.58 15.03
CA PHE A 73 3.28 -6.71 14.41
C PHE A 73 3.42 -5.42 15.22
N ASP A 74 4.64 -4.92 15.39
CA ASP A 74 4.89 -3.56 15.86
C ASP A 74 4.85 -2.53 14.70
N SER A 75 5.14 -1.27 15.00
CA SER A 75 5.17 -0.18 14.00
C SER A 75 6.26 -0.33 12.93
N GLN A 76 7.26 -1.18 13.15
CA GLN A 76 8.34 -1.48 12.21
C GLN A 76 8.12 -2.84 11.53
N LEU A 77 6.92 -3.41 11.63
CA LEU A 77 6.55 -4.71 11.08
C LEU A 77 7.43 -5.87 11.61
N ARG A 78 7.97 -5.76 12.82
CA ARG A 78 8.63 -6.87 13.52
C ARG A 78 7.57 -7.75 14.18
N VAL A 79 7.85 -9.04 14.24
CA VAL A 79 7.00 -10.01 14.95
C VAL A 79 7.29 -9.88 16.44
N CYS A 80 6.25 -9.63 17.24
CA CYS A 80 6.33 -9.48 18.68
C CYS A 80 5.57 -10.60 19.40
N TRP A 81 6.13 -11.04 20.51
CA TRP A 81 5.54 -12.00 21.45
C TRP A 81 6.13 -11.79 22.84
N GLY A 82 5.35 -12.05 23.89
CA GLY A 82 5.82 -11.94 25.28
C GLY A 82 6.41 -10.56 25.60
N GLY A 83 5.72 -9.50 25.16
CA GLY A 83 6.08 -8.10 25.43
C GLY A 83 7.18 -7.50 24.54
N GLY A 84 7.80 -8.26 23.64
CA GLY A 84 8.92 -7.76 22.84
C GLY A 84 9.03 -8.34 21.43
N PRO A 85 9.88 -7.75 20.57
CA PRO A 85 10.13 -8.27 19.24
C PRO A 85 10.98 -9.55 19.30
N VAL A 86 10.62 -10.55 18.51
CA VAL A 86 11.31 -11.85 18.40
C VAL A 86 11.88 -12.12 17.03
N ALA A 87 11.30 -11.53 15.98
CA ALA A 87 11.78 -11.67 14.60
C ALA A 87 11.55 -10.39 13.80
N ARG A 88 12.36 -10.19 12.75
CA ARG A 88 12.20 -9.11 11.77
C ARG A 88 11.98 -9.67 10.37
N LEU A 89 11.38 -8.86 9.52
CA LEU A 89 11.18 -9.17 8.12
C LEU A 89 12.31 -8.56 7.29
N LEU A 90 12.71 -9.26 6.23
CA LEU A 90 13.75 -8.89 5.29
C LEU A 90 13.23 -8.97 3.86
N PRO A 91 13.76 -8.14 2.94
CA PRO A 91 13.46 -8.27 1.52
C PRO A 91 13.75 -9.68 1.01
N SER A 92 12.92 -10.12 0.07
CA SER A 92 13.08 -11.37 -0.67
C SER A 92 12.87 -11.10 -2.17
N GLY A 93 12.92 -12.15 -3.00
CA GLY A 93 12.53 -12.02 -4.41
C GLY A 93 11.03 -11.87 -4.64
N ASP A 94 10.22 -11.93 -3.58
CA ASP A 94 8.77 -11.88 -3.62
C ASP A 94 8.23 -11.01 -2.47
N VAL A 95 7.65 -9.86 -2.83
CA VAL A 95 7.13 -8.87 -1.89
C VAL A 95 6.01 -9.42 -0.97
N LEU A 96 5.30 -10.47 -1.40
CA LEU A 96 4.26 -11.15 -0.63
C LEU A 96 4.79 -12.31 0.22
N ALA A 97 6.07 -12.66 0.08
CA ALA A 97 6.76 -13.69 0.85
C ALA A 97 8.10 -13.16 1.38
N PRO A 98 8.10 -12.20 2.32
CA PRO A 98 9.33 -11.66 2.88
C PRO A 98 10.10 -12.74 3.63
N LYS A 99 11.43 -12.61 3.68
CA LYS A 99 12.26 -13.47 4.51
C LYS A 99 12.04 -13.09 5.97
N VAL A 100 12.02 -14.09 6.86
CA VAL A 100 11.92 -13.85 8.30
C VAL A 100 13.23 -14.27 8.95
N GLU A 101 13.74 -13.40 9.82
CA GLU A 101 14.96 -13.62 10.60
C GLU A 101 14.64 -13.42 12.09
N ALA A 102 14.99 -14.40 12.91
CA ALA A 102 14.92 -14.25 14.36
C ALA A 102 15.92 -13.19 14.84
N LEU A 103 15.49 -12.34 15.77
CA LEU A 103 16.35 -11.27 16.27
C LEU A 103 17.55 -11.85 17.04
N PRO A 104 18.72 -11.18 17.01
CA PRO A 104 19.86 -11.56 17.83
C PRO A 104 19.50 -11.59 19.32
N SER A 105 19.89 -12.66 20.00
CA SER A 105 19.75 -12.82 21.43
C SER A 105 20.92 -13.65 21.97
N ASP A 106 21.43 -13.25 23.15
CA ASP A 106 22.47 -13.99 23.89
C ASP A 106 21.93 -15.23 24.61
N LEU A 107 20.60 -15.41 24.58
CA LEU A 107 19.90 -16.58 25.10
C LEU A 107 19.75 -17.65 24.02
N LEU A 108 19.51 -17.25 22.76
CA LEU A 108 19.19 -18.18 21.67
C LEU A 108 20.43 -18.76 21.00
N ASP A 109 20.59 -20.08 21.11
CA ASP A 109 21.53 -20.85 20.29
C ASP A 109 21.05 -21.05 18.84
N GLY A 110 21.83 -21.73 18.01
CA GLY A 110 21.52 -21.95 16.60
C GLY A 110 20.18 -22.66 16.38
N PRO A 111 19.95 -23.85 16.98
CA PRO A 111 18.68 -24.56 16.88
C PRO A 111 17.48 -23.76 17.40
N ALA A 112 17.56 -23.14 18.58
CA ALA A 112 16.47 -22.34 19.13
C ALA A 112 16.11 -21.15 18.23
N ARG A 113 17.12 -20.48 17.66
CA ARG A 113 16.93 -19.38 16.71
C ARG A 113 16.19 -19.84 15.45
N GLU A 114 16.50 -21.03 14.95
CA GLU A 114 15.84 -21.61 13.79
C GLU A 114 14.37 -21.96 14.09
N ASP A 115 14.07 -22.46 15.28
CA ASP A 115 12.69 -22.72 15.71
C ASP A 115 11.89 -21.41 15.84
N VAL A 116 12.51 -20.36 16.40
CA VAL A 116 11.90 -19.03 16.45
C VAL A 116 11.60 -18.52 15.04
N ARG A 117 12.58 -18.64 14.13
CA ARG A 117 12.45 -18.22 12.73
C ARG A 117 11.33 -18.97 12.02
N LYS A 118 11.24 -20.30 12.17
CA LYS A 118 10.19 -21.13 11.55
C LYS A 118 8.80 -20.74 12.03
N ARG A 119 8.61 -20.63 13.35
CA ARG A 119 7.32 -20.26 13.94
C ARG A 119 6.88 -18.86 13.49
N ALA A 120 7.80 -17.89 13.54
CA ALA A 120 7.53 -16.53 13.08
C ALA A 120 7.23 -16.48 11.57
N ALA A 121 7.95 -17.25 10.75
CA ALA A 121 7.70 -17.33 9.31
C ALA A 121 6.29 -17.88 8.99
N ALA A 122 5.88 -18.97 9.66
CA ALA A 122 4.54 -19.52 9.51
C ALA A 122 3.45 -18.52 9.90
N TRP A 123 3.65 -17.78 11.00
CA TRP A 123 2.72 -16.73 11.41
C TRP A 123 2.63 -15.58 10.41
N VAL A 124 3.78 -15.11 9.89
CA VAL A 124 3.84 -14.04 8.88
C VAL A 124 3.12 -14.47 7.61
N GLU A 125 3.33 -15.71 7.14
CA GLU A 125 2.62 -16.25 5.98
C GLU A 125 1.10 -16.25 6.20
N THR A 126 0.63 -16.78 7.34
CA THR A 126 -0.79 -16.75 7.70
C THR A 126 -1.32 -15.33 7.75
N ARG A 127 -0.56 -14.39 8.33
CA ARG A 127 -0.99 -13.00 8.47
C ARG A 127 -1.09 -12.28 7.12
N ILE A 128 -0.17 -12.54 6.20
CA ILE A 128 -0.21 -12.02 4.84
C ILE A 128 -1.39 -12.63 4.08
N ARG A 129 -1.58 -13.96 4.17
CA ARG A 129 -2.72 -14.66 3.56
C ARG A 129 -4.07 -14.12 4.02
N LEU A 130 -4.25 -13.90 5.32
CA LEU A 130 -5.49 -13.36 5.87
C LEU A 130 -5.67 -11.87 5.56
N GLY A 131 -4.58 -11.11 5.62
CA GLY A 131 -4.62 -9.66 5.38
C GLY A 131 -4.85 -9.29 3.92
N LEU A 132 -4.35 -10.11 2.99
CA LEU A 132 -4.41 -9.87 1.55
C LEU A 132 -5.15 -11.01 0.81
N SER A 133 -6.21 -11.56 1.40
CA SER A 133 -6.83 -12.81 0.95
C SER A 133 -7.19 -12.85 -0.54
N GLU A 134 -7.91 -11.85 -1.06
CA GLU A 134 -8.30 -11.82 -2.48
C GLU A 134 -7.09 -11.80 -3.42
N LEU A 135 -6.01 -11.11 -3.04
CA LEU A 135 -4.76 -11.08 -3.81
C LEU A 135 -4.06 -12.44 -3.77
N MET A 136 -4.03 -13.08 -2.61
CA MET A 136 -3.39 -14.39 -2.41
C MET A 136 -4.18 -15.52 -3.08
N ASP A 137 -5.51 -15.42 -3.12
CA ASP A 137 -6.38 -16.35 -3.85
C ASP A 137 -6.20 -16.19 -5.37
N ALA A 138 -6.15 -14.94 -5.85
CA ALA A 138 -5.84 -14.66 -7.25
C ALA A 138 -4.45 -15.21 -7.64
N ARG A 139 -3.45 -15.05 -6.78
CA ARG A 139 -2.11 -15.61 -6.97
C ARG A 139 -2.13 -17.14 -7.05
N ALA A 140 -2.90 -17.82 -6.19
CA ALA A 140 -2.96 -19.28 -6.16
C ALA A 140 -3.62 -19.90 -7.41
N THR A 141 -4.35 -19.11 -8.19
CA THR A 141 -5.08 -19.57 -9.39
C THR A 141 -4.42 -19.14 -10.71
N LEU A 142 -3.21 -18.56 -10.68
CA LEU A 142 -2.51 -18.02 -11.84
C LEU A 142 -2.46 -18.97 -13.05
N GLU A 143 -2.18 -20.25 -12.83
CA GLU A 143 -2.06 -21.26 -13.90
C GLU A 143 -3.38 -21.53 -14.63
N GLN A 144 -4.51 -21.25 -13.98
CA GLN A 144 -5.86 -21.44 -14.51
C GLN A 144 -6.36 -20.22 -15.28
N LEU A 145 -5.65 -19.09 -15.20
CA LEU A 145 -6.02 -17.86 -15.88
C LEU A 145 -5.53 -17.84 -17.33
N PRO A 146 -6.30 -17.22 -18.24
CA PRO A 146 -5.82 -16.87 -19.59
C PRO A 146 -4.53 -16.02 -19.54
N PRO A 147 -3.67 -16.06 -20.58
CA PRO A 147 -2.36 -15.42 -20.55
C PRO A 147 -2.36 -13.92 -20.21
N GLY A 148 -3.30 -13.15 -20.75
CA GLY A 148 -3.40 -11.71 -20.49
C GLY A 148 -3.77 -11.42 -19.04
N ALA A 149 -4.83 -12.08 -18.54
CA ALA A 149 -5.24 -11.98 -17.14
C ALA A 149 -4.13 -12.42 -16.18
N ARG A 150 -3.41 -13.50 -16.50
CA ARG A 150 -2.27 -14.00 -15.71
C ARG A 150 -1.18 -12.94 -15.56
N GLY A 151 -0.79 -12.28 -16.65
CA GLY A 151 0.21 -11.21 -16.64
C GLY A 151 -0.21 -10.01 -15.78
N ILE A 152 -1.51 -9.65 -15.79
CA ILE A 152 -2.04 -8.58 -14.95
C ILE A 152 -2.06 -8.97 -13.47
N VAL A 153 -2.48 -10.20 -13.13
CA VAL A 153 -2.48 -10.66 -11.73
C VAL A 153 -1.06 -10.77 -11.17
N PHE A 154 -0.09 -11.19 -11.99
CA PHE A 154 1.32 -11.19 -11.61
C PHE A 154 1.80 -9.78 -11.22
N GLN A 155 1.55 -8.78 -12.07
CA GLN A 155 1.90 -7.39 -11.78
C GLN A 155 1.12 -6.80 -10.59
N LEU A 156 -0.14 -7.20 -10.40
CA LEU A 156 -0.89 -6.85 -9.19
C LEU A 156 -0.21 -7.42 -7.93
N CYS A 157 0.32 -8.65 -7.97
CA CYS A 157 1.07 -9.21 -6.84
C CYS A 157 2.33 -8.40 -6.55
N GLU A 158 3.09 -8.02 -7.58
CA GLU A 158 4.30 -7.18 -7.43
C GLU A 158 4.00 -5.79 -6.87
N GLN A 159 2.84 -5.22 -7.20
CA GLN A 159 2.38 -3.91 -6.72
C GLN A 159 1.43 -3.99 -5.50
N LEU A 160 1.45 -5.12 -4.79
CA LEU A 160 0.68 -5.32 -3.56
C LEU A 160 -0.85 -5.13 -3.72
N GLY A 161 -1.39 -5.37 -4.90
CA GLY A 161 -2.84 -5.44 -5.18
C GLY A 161 -3.47 -4.16 -5.74
N VAL A 162 -2.70 -3.10 -5.99
CA VAL A 162 -3.14 -1.93 -6.77
C VAL A 162 -2.09 -1.60 -7.81
N LEU A 163 -2.51 -1.59 -9.07
CA LEU A 163 -1.65 -1.36 -10.22
C LEU A 163 -2.11 -0.07 -10.94
N PRO A 164 -1.29 1.00 -10.92
CA PRO A 164 -1.52 2.15 -11.80
C PRO A 164 -1.54 1.70 -13.26
N ARG A 165 -2.43 2.28 -14.06
CA ARG A 165 -2.61 1.88 -15.45
C ARG A 165 -1.51 2.33 -16.44
N PRO A 166 -0.87 3.52 -16.31
CA PRO A 166 0.07 3.99 -17.34
C PRO A 166 1.16 3.00 -17.77
N PRO A 167 1.81 2.24 -16.86
CA PRO A 167 2.82 1.25 -17.25
C PRO A 167 2.29 0.06 -18.05
N ILE A 168 0.98 -0.20 -18.02
CA ILE A 168 0.34 -1.38 -18.61
C ILE A 168 -0.64 -1.05 -19.73
N GLU A 169 -0.65 0.19 -20.24
CA GLU A 169 -1.66 0.64 -21.21
C GLU A 169 -1.67 -0.21 -22.48
N GLN A 170 -0.50 -0.63 -22.96
CA GLN A 170 -0.39 -1.54 -24.11
C GLN A 170 -1.05 -2.89 -23.81
N GLN A 171 -0.71 -3.52 -22.67
CA GLN A 171 -1.29 -4.80 -22.27
C GLN A 171 -2.81 -4.71 -22.11
N MET A 172 -3.31 -3.57 -21.61
CA MET A 172 -4.75 -3.32 -21.48
C MET A 172 -5.49 -3.31 -22.83
N GLY A 173 -4.83 -2.84 -23.90
CA GLY A 173 -5.34 -2.89 -25.26
C GLY A 173 -5.37 -4.31 -25.84
N GLU A 174 -4.43 -5.16 -25.42
CA GLU A 174 -4.30 -6.55 -25.87
C GLU A 174 -5.24 -7.52 -25.13
N LEU A 175 -5.80 -7.13 -23.96
CA LEU A 175 -6.72 -7.99 -23.22
C LEU A 175 -7.96 -8.35 -24.05
N GLY A 176 -8.28 -9.64 -24.10
CA GLY A 176 -9.50 -10.17 -24.71
C GLY A 176 -10.73 -10.07 -23.80
N GLU A 177 -11.86 -10.55 -24.29
CA GLU A 177 -13.09 -10.64 -23.47
C GLU A 177 -12.95 -11.69 -22.36
N GLU A 178 -12.28 -12.80 -22.65
CA GLU A 178 -12.01 -13.88 -21.69
C GLU A 178 -11.12 -13.41 -20.54
N ASP A 179 -10.04 -12.67 -20.84
CA ASP A 179 -9.17 -12.09 -19.82
C ASP A 179 -9.94 -11.15 -18.89
N ARG A 180 -10.77 -10.26 -19.44
CA ARG A 180 -11.57 -9.31 -18.65
C ARG A 180 -12.59 -10.03 -17.78
N LYS A 181 -13.23 -11.08 -18.28
CA LYS A 181 -14.15 -11.93 -17.49
C LYS A 181 -13.42 -12.64 -16.35
N ALA A 182 -12.22 -13.16 -16.61
CA ALA A 182 -11.39 -13.82 -15.60
C ALA A 182 -11.00 -12.83 -14.48
N LEU A 183 -10.50 -11.64 -14.83
CA LEU A 183 -10.18 -10.59 -13.86
C LEU A 183 -11.41 -10.17 -13.03
N ALA A 184 -12.57 -10.00 -13.67
CA ALA A 184 -13.81 -9.66 -12.99
C ALA A 184 -14.25 -10.76 -12.00
N LYS A 185 -14.10 -12.04 -12.37
CA LYS A 185 -14.41 -13.19 -11.50
C LYS A 185 -13.53 -13.24 -10.26
N LEU A 186 -12.26 -12.81 -10.39
CA LEU A 186 -11.34 -12.65 -9.26
C LEU A 186 -11.67 -11.44 -8.37
N GLY A 187 -12.60 -10.57 -8.77
CA GLY A 187 -12.94 -9.36 -8.03
C GLY A 187 -12.04 -8.15 -8.35
N VAL A 188 -11.17 -8.25 -9.37
CA VAL A 188 -10.34 -7.12 -9.82
C VAL A 188 -11.24 -6.08 -10.49
N ARG A 189 -11.15 -4.84 -10.02
CA ARG A 189 -11.75 -3.68 -10.68
C ARG A 189 -10.79 -3.16 -11.72
N VAL A 190 -11.24 -3.17 -12.98
CA VAL A 190 -10.50 -2.59 -14.11
C VAL A 190 -11.00 -1.17 -14.35
N GLY A 191 -10.22 -0.22 -13.86
CA GLY A 191 -10.48 1.20 -13.98
C GLY A 191 -9.82 1.87 -15.19
N VAL A 192 -10.04 3.17 -15.30
CA VAL A 192 -9.41 4.04 -16.29
C VAL A 192 -8.03 4.51 -15.85
N TYR A 193 -7.76 4.61 -14.55
CA TYR A 193 -6.47 5.04 -14.03
C TYR A 193 -5.74 3.95 -13.25
N SER A 194 -6.45 2.93 -12.79
CA SER A 194 -5.89 1.86 -11.97
C SER A 194 -6.66 0.55 -12.07
N LEU A 195 -5.97 -0.55 -11.76
CA LEU A 195 -6.55 -1.86 -11.51
C LEU A 195 -6.34 -2.21 -10.04
N TYR A 196 -7.38 -2.68 -9.35
CA TYR A 196 -7.26 -2.99 -7.93
C TYR A 196 -8.31 -3.95 -7.40
N PHE A 197 -8.01 -4.59 -6.28
CA PHE A 197 -8.99 -5.28 -5.46
C PHE A 197 -9.62 -4.30 -4.46
N PRO A 198 -10.96 -4.13 -4.42
CA PRO A 198 -11.61 -3.20 -3.49
C PRO A 198 -11.30 -3.48 -2.01
N SER A 199 -11.10 -4.75 -1.66
CA SER A 199 -10.70 -5.17 -0.32
C SER A 199 -9.36 -4.57 0.12
N MET A 200 -8.43 -4.31 -0.80
CA MET A 200 -7.08 -3.79 -0.52
C MET A 200 -7.06 -2.31 -0.13
N LEU A 201 -8.20 -1.62 -0.26
CA LEU A 201 -8.37 -0.21 0.14
C LEU A 201 -8.90 -0.07 1.58
N LYS A 202 -9.08 -1.19 2.31
CA LYS A 202 -9.45 -1.18 3.73
C LYS A 202 -8.22 -0.87 4.61
N PRO A 203 -8.42 -0.32 5.84
CA PRO A 203 -7.30 0.11 6.70
C PRO A 203 -6.28 -0.98 7.04
N VAL A 204 -6.74 -2.20 7.32
CA VAL A 204 -5.86 -3.33 7.69
C VAL A 204 -4.95 -3.76 6.52
N PRO A 205 -5.47 -4.06 5.32
CA PRO A 205 -4.65 -4.28 4.13
C PRO A 205 -3.70 -3.12 3.82
N ILE A 206 -4.15 -1.87 3.91
CA ILE A 206 -3.30 -0.69 3.67
C ILE A 206 -2.06 -0.71 4.58
N ARG A 207 -2.23 -0.92 5.89
CA ARG A 207 -1.09 -0.98 6.82
C ARG A 207 -0.14 -2.12 6.51
N LEU A 208 -0.69 -3.31 6.22
CA LEU A 208 0.13 -4.48 5.89
C LEU A 208 0.94 -4.24 4.61
N ARG A 209 0.31 -3.73 3.55
CA ARG A 209 0.96 -3.40 2.28
C ARG A 209 2.03 -2.33 2.47
N ALA A 210 1.77 -1.31 3.27
CA ALA A 210 2.74 -0.27 3.59
C ALA A 210 3.98 -0.84 4.27
N GLY A 211 3.80 -1.77 5.21
CA GLY A 211 4.88 -2.50 5.85
C GLY A 211 5.65 -3.39 4.86
N LEU A 212 4.96 -4.17 4.03
CA LEU A 212 5.62 -5.03 3.03
C LEU A 212 6.42 -4.21 2.01
N TRP A 213 5.89 -3.05 1.60
CA TRP A 213 6.61 -2.12 0.74
C TRP A 213 7.87 -1.58 1.43
N MET A 214 7.77 -1.17 2.70
CA MET A 214 8.92 -0.72 3.50
C MET A 214 10.00 -1.79 3.58
N VAL A 215 9.61 -3.05 3.86
CA VAL A 215 10.53 -4.19 3.89
C VAL A 215 11.17 -4.41 2.53
N ALA A 216 10.39 -4.45 1.44
CA ALA A 216 10.90 -4.69 0.10
C ALA A 216 11.88 -3.60 -0.36
N ARG A 217 11.69 -2.36 0.10
CA ARG A 217 12.56 -1.21 -0.20
C ARG A 217 13.67 -0.98 0.82
N SER A 218 13.81 -1.86 1.82
CA SER A 218 14.79 -1.75 2.90
C SER A 218 14.76 -0.36 3.58
N ARG A 219 13.56 0.17 3.83
CA ARG A 219 13.35 1.46 4.52
C ARG A 219 13.25 1.24 6.02
N ASP A 220 13.70 2.21 6.81
CA ASP A 220 13.66 2.14 8.28
C ASP A 220 12.29 2.45 8.89
N SER A 221 11.45 3.18 8.14
CA SER A 221 10.13 3.63 8.58
C SER A 221 9.14 3.66 7.42
N ILE A 222 7.87 3.36 7.73
CA ILE A 222 6.76 3.52 6.79
C ILE A 222 6.52 5.03 6.55
N PRO A 223 6.44 5.49 5.28
CA PRO A 223 6.05 6.87 5.00
C PRO A 223 4.65 7.22 5.55
N PRO A 224 4.31 8.51 5.68
CA PRO A 224 3.04 8.93 6.29
C PRO A 224 1.82 8.29 5.62
N LEU A 225 1.03 7.57 6.42
CA LEU A 225 -0.19 6.93 5.98
C LEU A 225 -1.37 7.92 6.01
N PRO A 226 -2.35 7.76 5.10
CA PRO A 226 -3.62 8.44 5.21
C PRO A 226 -4.32 8.07 6.52
N ILE A 227 -5.00 9.05 7.14
CA ILE A 227 -5.85 8.81 8.30
C ILE A 227 -6.96 7.83 7.91
N GLU A 228 -7.27 6.88 8.79
CA GLU A 228 -8.32 5.89 8.52
C GLU A 228 -9.64 6.56 8.13
N GLY A 229 -10.26 6.04 7.07
CA GLY A 229 -11.51 6.58 6.53
C GLY A 229 -11.36 7.79 5.61
N ARG A 230 -10.20 8.48 5.58
CA ARG A 230 -9.94 9.50 4.56
C ARG A 230 -9.76 8.84 3.19
N THR A 231 -10.18 9.56 2.15
CA THR A 231 -10.03 9.13 0.76
C THR A 231 -9.04 10.00 -0.02
N SER A 232 -8.51 11.03 0.62
CA SER A 232 -7.49 11.90 0.07
C SER A 232 -6.57 12.41 1.18
N MET A 233 -5.35 12.78 0.79
CA MET A 233 -4.38 13.47 1.64
C MET A 233 -3.45 14.34 0.80
N ASP A 234 -2.82 15.31 1.44
CA ASP A 234 -1.75 16.08 0.80
C ASP A 234 -0.48 15.22 0.73
N LEU A 235 0.22 15.31 -0.40
CA LEU A 235 1.52 14.67 -0.56
C LEU A 235 2.59 15.57 0.02
N PRO A 236 3.42 15.07 0.97
CA PRO A 236 4.60 15.79 1.42
C PRO A 236 5.53 16.14 0.24
N PRO A 237 6.24 17.29 0.30
CA PRO A 237 7.30 17.57 -0.66
C PRO A 237 8.34 16.43 -0.69
N GLY A 238 8.68 15.94 -1.89
CA GLY A 238 9.61 14.82 -2.04
C GLY A 238 9.02 13.44 -1.71
N ALA A 239 7.70 13.33 -1.54
CA ALA A 239 7.01 12.06 -1.34
C ALA A 239 7.34 11.02 -2.43
N GLU A 240 7.62 9.79 -1.99
CA GLU A 240 7.79 8.62 -2.84
C GLU A 240 6.44 8.23 -3.45
N ARG A 241 6.19 8.67 -4.68
CA ARG A 241 4.88 8.51 -5.36
C ARG A 241 4.47 7.04 -5.52
N ASP A 242 5.43 6.15 -5.67
CA ASP A 242 5.21 4.71 -5.81
C ASP A 242 4.75 4.05 -4.51
N PHE A 243 5.18 4.52 -3.33
CA PHE A 243 4.62 4.11 -2.04
C PHE A 243 3.11 4.31 -1.99
N TYR A 244 2.65 5.51 -2.38
CA TYR A 244 1.22 5.84 -2.38
C TYR A 244 0.44 4.95 -3.35
N GLY A 245 0.99 4.69 -4.54
CA GLY A 245 0.44 3.70 -5.46
C GLY A 245 0.31 2.31 -4.83
N ALA A 246 1.37 1.85 -4.15
CA ALA A 246 1.44 0.55 -3.48
C ALA A 246 0.47 0.39 -2.30
N ILE A 247 -0.09 1.47 -1.75
CA ILE A 247 -1.15 1.44 -0.74
C ILE A 247 -2.54 1.82 -1.29
N GLY A 248 -2.65 2.04 -2.61
CA GLY A 248 -3.92 2.31 -3.28
C GLY A 248 -4.35 3.78 -3.32
N TYR A 249 -3.42 4.71 -3.18
CA TYR A 249 -3.62 6.15 -3.34
C TYR A 249 -2.87 6.64 -4.56
N LEU A 250 -3.60 7.10 -5.57
CA LEU A 250 -3.01 7.60 -6.80
C LEU A 250 -2.51 9.04 -6.59
N PRO A 251 -1.20 9.30 -6.81
CA PRO A 251 -0.65 10.64 -6.76
C PRO A 251 -1.19 11.50 -7.91
N LEU A 252 -1.84 12.61 -7.59
CA LEU A 252 -2.43 13.58 -8.52
C LEU A 252 -1.98 14.99 -8.10
N GLY A 253 -1.02 15.56 -8.82
CA GLY A 253 -0.37 16.82 -8.43
C GLY A 253 0.27 16.71 -7.05
N ASN A 254 -0.16 17.58 -6.13
CA ASN A 254 0.27 17.65 -4.73
C ASN A 254 -0.63 16.86 -3.76
N HIS A 255 -1.56 16.04 -4.28
CA HIS A 255 -2.46 15.24 -3.45
C HIS A 255 -2.34 13.76 -3.83
N ALA A 256 -2.73 12.88 -2.91
CA ALA A 256 -2.94 11.47 -3.17
C ALA A 256 -4.40 11.13 -2.90
N ILE A 257 -5.08 10.52 -3.87
CA ILE A 257 -6.50 10.20 -3.79
C ILE A 257 -6.68 8.69 -3.92
N ARG A 258 -7.51 8.11 -3.06
CA ARG A 258 -7.78 6.67 -3.05
C ARG A 258 -8.34 6.22 -4.41
N ALA A 259 -7.84 5.09 -4.91
CA ALA A 259 -8.10 4.60 -6.27
C ALA A 259 -9.59 4.53 -6.61
N ASP A 260 -10.44 4.05 -5.70
CA ASP A 260 -11.89 3.96 -5.90
C ASP A 260 -12.57 5.32 -6.13
N MET A 261 -12.09 6.36 -5.48
CA MET A 261 -12.62 7.72 -5.65
C MET A 261 -12.17 8.33 -6.97
N VAL A 262 -10.92 8.09 -7.39
CA VAL A 262 -10.42 8.51 -8.70
C VAL A 262 -11.23 7.84 -9.81
N GLU A 263 -11.46 6.53 -9.72
CA GLU A 263 -12.26 5.81 -10.71
C GLU A 263 -13.72 6.25 -10.75
N ARG A 264 -14.30 6.54 -9.58
CA ARG A 264 -15.66 7.07 -9.48
C ARG A 264 -15.78 8.44 -10.17
N LEU A 265 -14.85 9.35 -9.89
CA LEU A 265 -14.80 10.67 -10.50
C LEU A 265 -14.65 10.54 -12.03
N ALA A 266 -13.77 9.66 -12.49
CA ALA A 266 -13.57 9.37 -13.90
C ALA A 266 -14.86 8.87 -14.57
N ALA A 267 -15.60 7.97 -13.91
CA ALA A 267 -16.87 7.46 -14.39
C ALA A 267 -17.94 8.56 -14.50
N MET A 268 -18.04 9.43 -13.50
CA MET A 268 -18.95 10.59 -13.50
C MET A 268 -18.62 11.55 -14.65
N ALA A 269 -17.34 11.90 -14.82
CA ALA A 269 -16.89 12.76 -15.92
C ALA A 269 -17.25 12.18 -17.29
N ARG A 270 -17.01 10.88 -17.52
CA ARG A 270 -17.39 10.23 -18.77
C ARG A 270 -18.90 10.23 -19.01
N GLN A 271 -19.70 10.04 -17.97
CA GLN A 271 -21.15 10.08 -18.08
C GLN A 271 -21.64 11.48 -18.47
N ALA A 272 -21.14 12.53 -17.81
CA ALA A 272 -21.48 13.90 -18.13
C ALA A 272 -21.12 14.28 -19.59
N VAL A 273 -19.94 13.83 -20.07
CA VAL A 273 -19.52 14.03 -21.47
C VAL A 273 -20.45 13.31 -22.44
N ARG A 274 -20.89 12.09 -22.14
CA ARG A 274 -21.85 11.36 -22.98
C ARG A 274 -23.19 12.08 -23.07
N GLU A 275 -23.74 12.52 -21.94
CA GLU A 275 -25.02 13.24 -21.89
C GLU A 275 -24.95 14.57 -22.65
N SER A 276 -23.85 15.30 -22.52
CA SER A 276 -23.59 16.53 -23.28
C SER A 276 -23.51 16.25 -24.80
N ARG A 277 -22.83 15.18 -25.22
CA ARG A 277 -22.77 14.78 -26.63
C ARG A 277 -24.13 14.34 -27.17
N GLU A 278 -24.93 13.63 -26.37
CA GLU A 278 -26.28 13.20 -26.76
C GLU A 278 -27.25 14.38 -26.90
N THR A 279 -27.21 15.33 -25.97
CA THR A 279 -28.03 16.55 -26.04
C THR A 279 -27.66 17.41 -27.25
N ALA A 280 -26.36 17.56 -27.55
CA ALA A 280 -25.91 18.23 -28.77
C ALA A 280 -26.39 17.52 -30.05
N ARG A 281 -26.32 16.18 -30.10
CA ARG A 281 -26.83 15.39 -31.24
C ARG A 281 -28.34 15.53 -31.43
N ARG A 282 -29.12 15.50 -30.34
CA ARG A 282 -30.59 15.70 -30.40
C ARG A 282 -30.93 17.10 -30.89
N ALA A 283 -30.25 18.13 -30.37
CA ALA A 283 -30.44 19.51 -30.83
C ALA A 283 -30.10 19.68 -32.33
N GLN A 284 -29.09 18.97 -32.84
CA GLN A 284 -28.76 18.99 -34.26
C GLN A 284 -29.79 18.25 -35.12
N GLN A 285 -30.27 17.09 -34.67
CA GLN A 285 -31.34 16.35 -35.36
C GLN A 285 -32.66 17.12 -35.38
N ASP A 286 -33.01 17.84 -34.32
CA ASP A 286 -34.20 18.70 -34.27
C ASP A 286 -34.07 19.92 -35.20
N ARG A 287 -32.85 20.45 -35.37
CA ARG A 287 -32.54 21.49 -36.38
C ARG A 287 -32.67 20.96 -37.81
N GLU A 288 -32.20 19.75 -38.08
CA GLU A 288 -32.29 19.12 -39.41
C GLU A 288 -33.72 18.65 -39.76
N ARG A 289 -34.51 18.25 -38.76
CA ARG A 289 -35.91 17.82 -38.95
C ARG A 289 -36.91 18.95 -39.12
N LYS A 290 -36.56 20.18 -38.75
CA LYS A 290 -37.39 21.36 -38.98
C LYS A 290 -36.91 22.00 -40.29
N PRO A 291 -37.48 21.65 -41.47
CA PRO A 291 -37.06 22.31 -42.70
C PRO A 291 -37.43 23.78 -42.56
N GLU A 292 -36.55 24.67 -43.00
CA GLU A 292 -36.79 26.11 -43.03
C GLU A 292 -38.18 26.38 -43.64
N ALA A 293 -39.11 26.84 -42.80
CA ALA A 293 -40.30 27.51 -43.29
C ALA A 293 -39.80 28.75 -44.04
N LYS A 294 -39.79 28.67 -45.38
CA LYS A 294 -39.47 29.73 -46.35
C LYS A 294 -39.43 31.12 -45.70
N ALA A 295 -38.22 31.59 -45.40
CA ALA A 295 -38.00 32.99 -45.09
C ALA A 295 -38.16 33.79 -46.39
N ALA A 296 -39.10 34.74 -46.40
CA ALA A 296 -39.25 35.73 -47.45
C ALA A 296 -37.99 36.62 -47.53
N PRO A 297 -37.60 37.13 -48.72
CA PRO A 297 -36.33 37.81 -48.91
C PRO A 297 -36.39 39.24 -48.36
N VAL A 298 -35.42 39.61 -47.54
CA VAL A 298 -35.11 41.00 -47.16
C VAL A 298 -33.59 41.20 -47.37
N PRO A 299 -33.15 42.35 -47.93
CA PRO A 299 -31.94 42.38 -48.73
C PRO A 299 -30.66 42.54 -47.91
N SER A 300 -29.60 42.04 -48.55
CA SER A 300 -28.16 42.16 -48.26
C SER A 300 -27.72 43.53 -47.72
N ALA A 301 -26.97 43.52 -46.61
CA ALA A 301 -25.78 44.35 -46.45
C ALA A 301 -24.88 43.85 -45.30
N ALA A 302 -23.58 43.83 -45.60
CA ALA A 302 -22.41 43.88 -44.71
C ALA A 302 -22.02 42.62 -43.92
N THR A 303 -21.02 41.93 -44.47
CA THR A 303 -20.10 41.02 -43.77
C THR A 303 -19.39 41.70 -42.60
N PRO A 304 -19.25 41.01 -41.46
CA PRO A 304 -17.98 41.01 -40.75
C PRO A 304 -17.39 39.59 -40.64
N ALA A 305 -16.06 39.57 -40.52
CA ALA A 305 -15.13 38.45 -40.57
C ALA A 305 -15.48 37.23 -39.68
N PRO A 306 -14.96 36.02 -40.00
CA PRO A 306 -15.25 34.83 -39.21
C PRO A 306 -14.57 34.90 -37.85
N ALA A 307 -15.37 34.85 -36.78
CA ALA A 307 -14.90 34.51 -35.46
C ALA A 307 -14.46 33.03 -35.46
N THR A 308 -13.23 32.80 -35.03
CA THR A 308 -12.63 31.48 -34.84
C THR A 308 -13.45 30.68 -33.82
N THR A 309 -14.00 29.55 -34.25
CA THR A 309 -14.56 28.52 -33.38
C THR A 309 -13.45 27.97 -32.49
N ASP A 310 -13.48 28.32 -31.21
CA ASP A 310 -12.61 27.73 -30.21
C ASP A 310 -13.21 26.36 -29.83
N GLU A 311 -12.73 25.31 -30.50
CA GLU A 311 -12.98 23.92 -30.09
C GLU A 311 -12.32 23.72 -28.73
N ILE A 312 -13.13 23.64 -27.67
CA ILE A 312 -12.67 23.26 -26.33
C ILE A 312 -12.12 21.84 -26.44
N SER A 313 -10.80 21.76 -26.59
CA SER A 313 -10.06 20.51 -26.71
C SER A 313 -10.22 19.68 -25.44
N GLU A 314 -10.25 18.36 -25.59
CA GLU A 314 -10.42 17.36 -24.51
C GLU A 314 -9.40 17.55 -23.34
N TRP A 315 -8.29 18.24 -23.61
CA TRP A 315 -7.29 18.70 -22.63
C TRP A 315 -7.81 19.77 -21.64
N ALA A 316 -8.63 20.72 -22.09
CA ALA A 316 -9.08 21.86 -21.29
C ALA A 316 -10.08 21.45 -20.18
N ILE A 317 -10.85 20.39 -20.41
CA ILE A 317 -11.79 19.82 -19.43
C ILE A 317 -11.03 19.07 -18.32
N VAL A 318 -9.90 18.46 -18.64
CA VAL A 318 -9.04 17.78 -17.65
C VAL A 318 -8.29 18.81 -16.79
N ALA A 319 -7.80 19.91 -17.38
CA ALA A 319 -7.10 20.96 -16.64
C ALA A 319 -7.98 21.70 -15.62
N ALA A 320 -9.26 21.94 -15.93
CA ALA A 320 -10.20 22.62 -15.03
C ALA A 320 -10.52 21.82 -13.75
N ALA A 321 -10.34 20.49 -13.77
CA ALA A 321 -10.54 19.63 -12.61
C ALA A 321 -9.34 19.60 -11.63
N PHE A 322 -8.17 20.13 -12.03
CA PHE A 322 -6.92 20.08 -11.27
C PHE A 322 -6.37 21.45 -10.83
N GLY A 323 -7.09 22.55 -11.08
CA GLY A 323 -6.74 23.86 -10.51
C GLY A 323 -5.47 24.52 -11.08
N GLU A 324 -5.05 24.17 -12.30
CA GLU A 324 -3.94 24.83 -12.98
C GLU A 324 -4.44 25.71 -14.14
N SER A 325 -4.06 26.99 -14.13
CA SER A 325 -4.34 27.95 -15.21
C SER A 325 -3.39 27.76 -16.39
N ALA A 326 -3.91 27.80 -17.61
CA ALA A 326 -3.14 27.69 -18.85
C ALA A 326 -2.05 28.80 -18.96
N PRO A 327 -0.85 28.49 -19.51
CA PRO A 327 0.13 29.51 -19.83
C PRO A 327 -0.34 30.38 -21.01
N PRO A 328 0.05 31.66 -21.08
CA PRO A 328 -0.36 32.54 -22.17
C PRO A 328 0.21 32.07 -23.52
N PRO A 329 -0.53 32.23 -24.63
CA PRO A 329 -0.07 31.80 -25.94
C PRO A 329 1.14 32.63 -26.41
N SER A 330 2.19 31.96 -26.88
CA SER A 330 3.36 32.60 -27.47
C SER A 330 2.97 33.38 -28.73
N ALA A 331 3.36 34.65 -28.79
CA ALA A 331 3.16 35.51 -29.95
C ALA A 331 3.79 34.89 -31.22
N LYS A 332 2.97 34.78 -32.28
CA LYS A 332 3.42 34.40 -33.62
C LYS A 332 4.48 35.40 -34.11
N ALA A 333 5.63 34.88 -34.52
CA ALA A 333 6.66 35.67 -35.21
C ALA A 333 6.12 36.16 -36.57
N SER A 334 6.14 37.48 -36.78
CA SER A 334 5.88 38.11 -38.08
C SER A 334 7.04 37.85 -39.05
N PRO A 335 6.78 37.77 -40.37
CA PRO A 335 7.82 37.60 -41.37
C PRO A 335 8.56 38.93 -41.60
N ARG A 336 9.90 38.87 -41.71
CA ARG A 336 10.74 40.02 -42.09
C ARG A 336 10.40 40.48 -43.51
N PRO A 337 10.36 41.80 -43.79
CA PRO A 337 10.40 42.28 -45.16
C PRO A 337 11.84 42.25 -45.71
N ARG A 338 11.91 42.23 -47.05
CA ARG A 338 13.05 42.05 -47.95
C ARG A 338 14.43 42.52 -47.49
#